data_AF-A0A351ZWL3-F1
#
_entry.id   AF-A0A351ZWL3-F1
#
_cell.length_a   1.000
_cell.length_b   1.000
_cell.length_c   1.000
_cell.angle_alpha   90.00
_cell.angle_beta   90.00
_cell.angle_gamma   90.00
#
_symmetry.space_group_name_H-M   'P 1'
#
loop_
_entity.id
_entity.type
_entity.pdbx_description
1 polymer ?
#
loop_
_entity_poly.entity_id
_entity_poly.type
_entity_poly.pdbx_seq_one_letter_code
_entity_poly.pdbx_strand_id
1 'polypeptide(L)' 'MINEILPDALKARLASNENVILLDVRQPEEHAEKNIPNSMLIPLGELPMRLAELEQLRDKEIV' A
#
# COMPACT_ATOMS: atom_id res chain seq x y z
N MET A 1 2.13 15.00 11.69
CA MET A 1 3.43 14.44 11.28
C MET A 1 3.13 13.31 10.31
N ILE A 2 3.93 13.20 9.24
CA ILE A 2 3.86 12.09 8.30
C ILE A 2 4.83 11.01 8.82
N ASN A 3 4.38 9.75 8.85
CA ASN A 3 5.25 8.63 9.19
C ASN A 3 5.91 8.14 7.91
N GLU A 4 7.24 7.98 7.93
CA GLU A 4 8.03 7.52 6.78
C GLU A 4 8.81 6.26 7.15
N ILE A 5 9.07 5.40 6.16
CA ILE A 5 9.85 4.18 6.30
C ILE A 5 10.84 4.06 5.13
N LEU A 6 12.04 3.53 5.42
CA LEU A 6 13.05 3.26 4.39
C LEU A 6 12.70 1.99 3.60
N PRO A 7 13.02 1.91 2.29
CA PRO A 7 12.71 0.74 1.46
C PRO A 7 13.25 -0.59 2.00
N ASP A 8 14.49 -0.62 2.51
CA ASP A 8 15.09 -1.85 3.05
C ASP A 8 14.39 -2.32 4.33
N ALA A 9 13.93 -1.37 5.16
CA ALA A 9 13.17 -1.68 6.37
C ALA A 9 11.78 -2.24 6.00
N LEU A 10 11.10 -1.62 5.04
CA LEU A 10 9.81 -2.14 4.54
C LEU A 10 9.96 -3.54 3.93
N LYS A 11 11.01 -3.78 3.14
CA LYS A 11 11.30 -5.10 2.57
C LYS A 11 11.48 -6.17 3.64
N ALA A 12 12.19 -5.86 4.73
CA ALA A 12 12.34 -6.78 5.85
C ALA A 12 10.99 -7.09 6.53
N ARG A 13 10.16 -6.07 6.77
CA ARG A 13 8.81 -6.24 7.37
C ARG A 13 7.90 -7.12 6.50
N LEU A 14 7.90 -6.87 5.18
CA LEU A 14 7.15 -7.68 4.21
C LEU A 14 7.63 -9.14 4.18
N ALA A 15 8.94 -9.39 4.32
CA ALA A 15 9.50 -10.74 4.37
C ALA A 15 9.18 -11.48 5.68
N SER A 16 9.00 -10.75 6.79
CA SER A 16 8.62 -11.32 8.10
C SER A 16 7.13 -11.67 8.22
N ASN A 17 6.35 -11.52 7.14
CA ASN A 17 4.90 -11.75 7.12
C ASN A 17 4.16 -10.90 8.17
N GLU A 18 4.72 -9.73 8.48
CA GLU A 18 4.12 -8.76 9.38
C GLU A 18 2.82 -8.21 8.76
N ASN A 19 1.88 -7.79 9.60
CA ASN A 19 0.50 -7.51 9.20
C ASN A 19 0.36 -6.11 8.54
N VAL A 20 1.14 -5.87 7.49
CA VAL A 20 1.24 -4.61 6.73
C VAL A 20 0.56 -4.77 5.37
N ILE A 21 -0.20 -3.76 4.97
CA ILE A 21 -0.78 -3.62 3.65
C ILE A 21 0.01 -2.54 2.90
N LEU A 22 0.49 -2.89 1.71
CA LEU A 22 1.18 -1.94 0.83
C LEU A 22 0.16 -1.34 -0.14
N LEU A 23 -0.15 -0.06 0.02
CA LEU A 23 -1.13 0.65 -0.81
C LEU A 23 -0.40 1.54 -1.84
N ASP A 24 -0.47 1.13 -3.10
CA ASP A 24 0.04 1.93 -4.20
C ASP A 24 -1.02 2.93 -4.65
N VAL A 25 -0.71 4.22 -4.52
CA VAL A 25 -1.61 5.34 -4.87
C VAL A 25 -1.24 6.02 -6.19
N ARG A 26 -0.32 5.43 -6.96
CA ARG A 26 0.12 5.93 -8.27
C ARG A 26 -0.93 5.69 -9.36
N GLN A 27 -0.62 6.14 -10.58
CA GLN A 27 -1.49 5.88 -11.73
C GLN A 27 -1.44 4.41 -12.16
N PRO A 28 -2.54 3.86 -12.72
CA PRO A 28 -2.58 2.48 -13.19
C PRO A 28 -1.47 2.11 -14.18
N GLU A 29 -1.06 3.03 -15.05
CA GLU A 29 0.00 2.80 -16.03
C GLU A 29 1.36 2.63 -15.35
N GLU A 30 1.65 3.40 -14.30
CA GLU A 30 2.90 3.29 -13.53
C GLU A 30 2.97 1.99 -12.74
N HIS A 31 1.83 1.53 -12.19
CA HIS A 31 1.72 0.26 -11.47
C HIS A 31 1.83 -0.94 -12.41
N ALA A 32 1.24 -0.83 -13.61
CA ALA A 32 1.33 -1.85 -14.66
C ALA A 32 2.74 -1.97 -15.25
N GLU A 33 3.46 -0.86 -15.40
CA GLU A 33 4.88 -0.88 -15.80
C GLU A 33 5.73 -1.60 -14.74
N LYS A 34 5.53 -1.26 -13.46
CA LYS A 34 6.21 -1.88 -12.32
C LYS A 34 5.48 -1.64 -11.01
N ASN A 35 5.43 -2.66 -10.19
CA ASN A 35 4.89 -2.58 -8.84
C ASN A 35 5.68 -3.45 -7.88
N ILE A 36 5.49 -3.18 -6.58
CA ILE A 36 5.98 -4.06 -5.54
C ILE A 36 4.98 -5.22 -5.43
N PRO A 37 5.44 -6.49 -5.44
CA PRO A 37 4.56 -7.64 -5.31
C PRO A 37 3.63 -7.54 -4.10
N ASN A 38 2.38 -7.99 -4.26
CA ASN A 38 1.32 -7.92 -3.25
C ASN A 38 0.87 -6.50 -2.86
N SER A 39 1.27 -5.46 -3.60
CA SER A 39 0.68 -4.13 -3.45
C SER A 39 -0.77 -4.10 -3.94
N MET A 40 -1.61 -3.39 -3.19
CA MET A 40 -2.97 -3.05 -3.59
C MET A 40 -2.95 -1.70 -4.31
N LEU A 41 -3.50 -1.62 -5.52
CA LEU A 41 -3.60 -0.36 -6.26
C LEU A 41 -4.94 0.32 -5.98
N ILE A 42 -4.89 1.53 -5.40
CA ILE A 42 -6.02 2.47 -5.36
C ILE A 42 -5.47 3.86 -5.73
N PRO A 43 -5.67 4.32 -6.98
CA PRO A 43 -5.16 5.61 -7.42
C PRO A 43 -5.60 6.74 -6.49
N LEU A 44 -4.70 7.69 -6.19
CA LEU A 44 -4.96 8.75 -5.20
C LEU A 44 -6.26 9.52 -5.46
N GLY A 45 -6.60 9.77 -6.73
CA GLY A 45 -7.83 10.46 -7.12
C GLY A 45 -9.12 9.66 -6.87
N GLU A 46 -9.03 8.32 -6.84
CA GLU A 46 -10.14 7.42 -6.57
C GLU A 46 -10.26 7.03 -5.11
N LEU A 47 -9.17 7.19 -4.34
CA LEU A 47 -9.06 6.76 -2.95
C LEU A 47 -10.24 7.19 -2.06
N PRO A 48 -10.73 8.45 -2.10
CA PRO A 48 -11.88 8.85 -1.28
C PRO A 48 -13.16 8.06 -1.58
N MET A 49 -13.39 7.69 -2.85
CA MET A 49 -14.57 6.94 -3.29
C MET A 49 -14.44 5.44 -3.03
N ARG A 50 -13.20 4.94 -2.94
CA ARG A 50 -12.86 3.52 -2.76
C ARG A 50 -12.47 3.18 -1.32
N LEU A 51 -12.63 4.09 -0.37
CA LEU A 51 -12.35 3.87 1.06
C LEU A 51 -13.01 2.61 1.63
N ALA A 52 -14.19 2.23 1.15
CA ALA A 52 -14.90 1.03 1.59
C ALA A 52 -14.12 -0.28 1.33
N GLU A 53 -13.22 -0.31 0.34
CA GLU A 53 -12.33 -1.45 0.07
C GLU A 53 -11.32 -1.68 1.20
N LEU A 54 -10.99 -0.62 1.94
CA LEU A 54 -10.05 -0.65 3.06
C LEU A 54 -10.71 -0.96 4.40
N GLU A 55 -12.05 -0.99 4.49
CA GLU A 55 -12.75 -1.18 5.77
C GLU A 55 -12.42 -2.54 6.40
N GLN A 56 -12.23 -3.59 5.58
CA GLN A 56 -11.84 -4.92 6.06
C GLN A 56 -10.37 -5.00 6.51
N LEU A 57 -9.58 -3.96 6.27
CA LEU A 57 -8.15 -3.88 6.57
C LEU A 57 -7.87 -2.90 7.70
N ARG A 58 -8.89 -2.40 8.39
CA ARG A 58 -8.79 -1.34 9.41
C ARG A 58 -7.88 -1.69 10.59
N ASP A 59 -7.72 -2.98 10.89
CA ASP A 59 -6.84 -3.49 11.95
C ASP A 59 -5.39 -3.70 11.48
N LYS A 60 -5.09 -3.43 10.21
CA LYS A 60 -3.76 -3.58 9.61
C LYS A 60 -3.14 -2.22 9.37
N GLU A 61 -1.82 -2.17 9.45
CA GLU A 61 -1.07 -0.98 9.10
C GLU A 61 -1.06 -0.81 7.58
N ILE A 62 -1.33 0.40 7.09
CA ILE A 62 -1.20 0.76 5.68
C ILE A 62 0.12 1.51 5.52
N VAL A 63 0.92 1.06 4.56
CA VAL A 63 2.17 1.70 4.12
C VAL A 63 2.08 2.05 2.65
#